data_AF-A0A1H2W6N1-F1
#
_entry.id   AF-A0A1H2W6N1-F1
#
_cell.length_a   1.000
_cell.length_b   1.000
_cell.length_c   1.000
_cell.angle_alpha   90.00
_cell.angle_beta   90.00
_cell.angle_gamma   90.00
#
_symmetry.space_group_name_H-M   'P 1'
#
loop_
_entity.id
_entity.type
_entity.pdbx_description
1 polymer ?
#
loop_
_entity_poly.entity_id
_entity_poly.type
_entity_poly.pdbx_seq_one_letter_code
_entity_poly.pdbx_strand_id
1 'polypeptide(L)' 'MTREQLAVKIWGFENEAEYNNVEVYMSFTRKKLAFVGSKVEIKAVRGLGYELREKDV' A
#
# COMPACT_ATOMS: atom_id res chain seq x y z
N MET A 1 -0.65 -3.60 -8.12
CA MET A 1 -0.99 -2.21 -8.51
C MET A 1 0.24 -1.36 -8.31
N THR A 2 0.62 -0.54 -9.30
CA THR A 2 1.83 0.28 -9.18
C THR A 2 1.65 1.38 -8.16
N ARG A 3 2.77 1.99 -7.74
CA ARG A 3 2.77 3.05 -6.75
C ARG A 3 2.11 4.31 -7.30
N GLU A 4 2.37 4.61 -8.57
CA GLU A 4 1.82 5.74 -9.30
C GLU A 4 0.31 5.59 -9.46
N GLN A 5 -0.16 4.38 -9.79
CA GLN A 5 -1.59 4.07 -9.85
C GLN A 5 -2.27 4.22 -8.49
N LEU A 6 -1.61 3.79 -7.41
CA LEU A 6 -2.09 4.00 -6.04
C LEU A 6 -2.18 5.49 -5.69
N ALA A 7 -1.13 6.25 -6.01
CA ALA A 7 -1.07 7.69 -5.74
C ALA A 7 -2.24 8.42 -6.43
N VAL A 8 -2.41 8.20 -7.75
CA VAL A 8 -3.47 8.82 -8.54
C VAL A 8 -4.86 8.42 -8.04
N LYS A 9 -5.07 7.14 -7.70
CA LYS A 9 -6.39 6.67 -7.24
C LYS A 9 -6.79 7.21 -5.87
N ILE A 10 -5.83 7.41 -4.97
CA ILE A 10 -6.11 7.85 -3.59
C ILE A 10 -6.15 9.37 -3.49
N TRP A 11 -5.25 10.06 -4.19
CA TRP A 11 -5.05 11.50 -4.03
C TRP A 11 -5.31 12.32 -5.30
N GLY A 12 -5.58 11.69 -6.45
CA GLY A 12 -5.75 12.40 -7.72
C GLY A 12 -4.44 12.88 -8.34
N PHE A 13 -4.56 13.58 -9.47
CA PHE A 13 -3.43 14.12 -10.22
C PHE A 13 -2.93 15.47 -9.68
N GLU A 14 -3.73 16.16 -8.87
CA GLU A 14 -3.42 17.50 -8.35
C GLU A 14 -2.59 17.48 -7.06
N ASN A 15 -2.17 16.30 -6.61
CA ASN A 15 -1.40 16.24 -5.39
C ASN A 15 0.07 16.56 -5.70
N GLU A 16 0.57 17.67 -5.14
CA GLU A 16 1.99 17.86 -4.79
C GLU A 16 2.42 16.83 -3.73
N ALA A 17 1.98 15.57 -3.88
CA ALA A 17 2.24 14.51 -2.93
C ALA A 17 3.75 14.34 -2.84
N GLU A 18 4.28 14.54 -1.64
CA GLU A 18 5.63 14.09 -1.33
C GLU A 18 5.82 12.67 -1.87
N TYR A 19 6.94 12.46 -2.57
CA TYR A 19 7.26 11.28 -3.38
C TYR A 19 7.11 9.94 -2.63
N ASN A 20 7.00 9.96 -1.30
CA ASN A 20 6.97 8.81 -0.40
C ASN A 20 5.60 8.56 0.30
N ASN A 21 4.55 9.34 0.00
CA ASN A 21 3.27 9.22 0.70
C ASN A 21 2.70 7.79 0.63
N VAL A 22 2.79 7.14 -0.54
CA VAL A 22 2.30 5.76 -0.71
C VAL A 22 3.02 4.80 0.26
N GLU A 23 4.35 4.88 0.37
CA GLU A 23 5.16 4.03 1.25
C GLU A 23 4.83 4.23 2.73
N VAL A 24 4.64 5.48 3.14
CA VAL A 24 4.30 5.84 4.53
C VAL A 24 2.95 5.25 4.89
N TYR A 25 1.92 5.48 4.07
CA TYR A 25 0.59 4.95 4.31
C TYR A 25 0.54 3.43 4.19
N MET A 26 1.27 2.81 3.26
CA MET A 26 1.38 1.34 3.19
C MET A 26 1.98 0.75 4.46
N SER A 27 2.98 1.42 5.05
CA SER A 27 3.58 1.00 6.31
C SER A 27 2.59 1.11 7.48
N PHE A 28 1.81 2.19 7.56
CA PHE A 28 0.76 2.35 8.57
C PHE A 28 -0.36 1.33 8.41
N THR A 29 -0.83 1.10 7.18
CA THR A 29 -1.89 0.14 6.90
C THR A 29 -1.47 -1.28 7.25
N ARG A 30 -0.23 -1.68 6.94
CA ARG A 30 0.32 -2.98 7.36
C ARG A 30 0.32 -3.15 8.87
N LYS A 31 0.77 -2.14 9.62
CA LYS A 31 0.76 -2.16 11.09
C LYS A 31 -0.66 -2.31 11.65
N LYS A 32 -1.63 -1.57 11.09
CA LYS A 32 -3.04 -1.68 11.49
C LYS A 32 -3.63 -3.06 11.18
N LEU A 33 -3.36 -3.62 10.00
CA LEU A 33 -3.81 -4.97 9.64
C LEU A 33 -3.23 -6.05 10.56
N ALA A 34 -1.95 -5.93 10.93
CA ALA A 34 -1.32 -6.82 11.89
C ALA A 34 -1.94 -6.67 13.29
N PHE A 35 -2.17 -5.44 13.74
CA PHE A 35 -2.77 -5.15 15.04
C PHE A 35 -4.16 -5.77 15.22
N VAL A 36 -5.00 -5.74 14.18
CA VAL A 36 -6.35 -6.35 14.23
C VAL A 36 -6.36 -7.86 13.96
N GLY A 37 -5.19 -8.51 13.84
CA GLY A 37 -5.11 -9.95 13.56
C GLY A 37 -5.63 -10.34 12.17
N SER A 38 -5.53 -9.44 11.18
CA SER A 38 -6.05 -9.69 9.85
C SER A 38 -5.35 -10.88 9.17
N LYS A 39 -6.15 -11.70 8.47
CA LYS A 39 -5.68 -12.78 7.59
C LYS A 39 -5.08 -12.25 6.28
N VAL A 40 -5.34 -11.00 5.92
CA VAL A 40 -4.77 -10.40 4.71
C VAL A 40 -3.49 -9.63 5.03
N GLU A 41 -2.59 -9.58 4.06
CA GLU A 41 -1.37 -8.79 4.09
C GLU A 41 -1.16 -8.01 2.79
N ILE A 42 -0.47 -6.88 2.92
CA ILE A 42 -0.06 -6.07 1.78
C ILE A 42 1.40 -6.41 1.44
N LYS A 43 1.64 -7.11 0.32
CA LYS A 43 2.98 -7.45 -0.16
C LYS A 43 3.51 -6.37 -1.10
N ALA A 44 4.79 -6.00 -0.96
CA ALA A 44 5.49 -5.23 -1.98
C ALA A 44 6.09 -6.21 -3.00
N VAL A 45 5.78 -6.02 -4.28
CA VAL A 45 6.30 -6.81 -5.39
C VAL A 45 7.28 -5.94 -6.17
N ARG A 46 8.56 -6.33 -6.19
CA ARG A 46 9.63 -5.57 -6.82
C ARG A 46 9.31 -5.32 -8.29
N GLY A 47 9.34 -4.06 -8.71
CA GLY A 47 9.04 -3.64 -10.07
C GLY A 47 7.55 -3.60 -10.44
N LEU A 48 6.63 -4.03 -9.55
CA LEU A 48 5.20 -4.07 -9.82
C LEU A 48 4.36 -3.21 -8.87
N GLY A 49 4.85 -2.93 -7.66
CA GLY A 49 4.18 -2.11 -6.65
C GLY A 49 3.64 -2.95 -5.50
N TYR A 50 2.34 -2.84 -5.21
CA TYR A 50 1.71 -3.50 -4.05
C TYR A 50 0.58 -4.44 -4.46
N GLU A 51 0.42 -5.50 -3.68
CA GLU A 51 -0.63 -6.51 -3.80
C GLU A 51 -1.22 -6.78 -2.41
N LEU A 52 -2.54 -6.97 -2.35
CA LEU A 52 -3.21 -7.48 -1.15
C LEU A 52 -3.46 -8.97 -1.36
N ARG A 53 -3.03 -9.81 -0.43
CA ARG A 53 -3.21 -11.26 -0.48
C ARG A 53 -3.58 -11.82 0.88
N GLU A 54 -4.18 -13.00 0.90
CA GLU A 54 -4.31 -13.77 2.14
C GLU A 54 -2.91 -14.26 2.56
N LYS A 55 -2.66 -14.30 3.87
CA LYS A 55 -1.45 -14.91 4.42
C LYS A 55 -1.54 -16.40 4.15
N ASP A 56 -0.55 -16.92 3.44
CA ASP A 56 -0.37 -18.35 3.28
C ASP A 56 -0.21 -18.95 4.70
N VAL A 57 -1.22 -19.71 5.15
CA VAL A 57 -1.25 -20.42 6.45
C VAL A 57 -0.40 -21.67 6.38
#